data_AF-A0A920AZ62-F1
#
_entry.id   AF-A0A920AZ62-F1
#
_cell.length_a   1.000
_cell.length_b   1.000
_cell.length_c   1.000
_cell.angle_alpha   90.00
_cell.angle_beta   90.00
_cell.angle_gamma   90.00
#
_symmetry.space_group_name_H-M   'P 1'
#
loop_
_entity.id
_entity.type
_entity.pdbx_description
1 polymer ?
#
loop_
_entity_poly.entity_id
_entity_poly.type
_entity_poly.pdbx_seq_one_letter_code
_entity_poly.pdbx_strand_id
1 'polypeptide(L)' 'MGNNSKAIITGDTTQIDLPNNVKSGLVEVVDLLKNIDGIGFAHLTSKDVVRHKLVREIIDAYEAES' A
#
# COMPACT_ATOMS: atom_id res chain seq x y z
N MET A 1 0.63 -11.44 -22.15
CA MET A 1 1.83 -10.81 -21.56
C MET A 1 3.05 -11.37 -22.27
N GLY A 2 3.98 -10.53 -22.74
CA GLY A 2 5.14 -10.98 -23.51
C GLY A 2 6.26 -11.53 -22.60
N ASN A 3 7.17 -12.35 -23.18
CA ASN A 3 8.41 -12.74 -22.51
C ASN A 3 9.15 -11.47 -22.03
N ASN A 4 9.53 -11.42 -20.75
CA ASN A 4 10.13 -10.27 -20.03
C ASN A 4 9.21 -9.12 -19.59
N SER A 5 7.89 -9.28 -19.62
CA SER A 5 7.01 -8.31 -18.97
C SER A 5 7.03 -8.45 -17.43
N LYS A 6 6.91 -7.33 -16.72
CA LYS A 6 6.72 -7.28 -15.26
C LYS A 6 5.34 -6.68 -14.96
N ALA A 7 4.70 -7.17 -13.90
CA ALA A 7 3.48 -6.58 -13.37
C ALA A 7 3.77 -5.99 -11.99
N ILE A 8 3.09 -4.88 -11.66
CA ILE A 8 3.15 -4.24 -10.35
C ILE A 8 1.71 -4.06 -9.90
N ILE A 9 1.41 -4.51 -8.68
CA ILE A 9 0.13 -4.32 -8.02
C ILE A 9 0.38 -3.37 -6.84
N THR A 10 -0.42 -2.31 -6.75
CA THR A 10 -0.33 -1.30 -5.69
C THR A 10 -1.65 -1.20 -4.95
N GLY A 11 -1.60 -0.90 -3.65
CA GLY A 11 -2.78 -0.64 -2.85
C GLY A 11 -2.42 -0.16 -1.44
N ASP A 12 -3.43 0.31 -0.70
CA ASP A 12 -3.31 0.74 0.68
C ASP A 12 -4.09 -0.24 1.57
N THR A 13 -3.37 -0.96 2.43
CA THR A 13 -3.96 -1.96 3.33
C THR A 13 -4.85 -1.35 4.41
N THR A 14 -4.76 -0.03 4.65
CA THR A 14 -5.59 0.67 5.64
C THR A 14 -6.96 1.05 5.09
N GLN A 15 -7.13 1.05 3.77
CA GLN A 15 -8.37 1.43 3.10
C GLN A 15 -9.14 0.18 2.64
N ILE A 16 -9.81 -0.49 3.58
CA ILE A 16 -10.64 -1.66 3.31
C ILE A 16 -12.11 -1.23 3.30
N ASP A 17 -12.67 -1.05 2.10
CA ASP A 17 -14.09 -0.73 1.88
C ASP A 17 -14.89 -1.98 1.49
N LEU A 18 -14.76 -3.03 2.29
CA LEU A 18 -15.45 -4.31 2.07
C LEU A 18 -16.55 -4.51 3.11
N PRO A 19 -17.61 -5.27 2.78
CA PRO A 19 -18.62 -5.64 3.76
C PRO A 19 -18.00 -6.31 4.99
N ASN A 20 -18.63 -6.12 6.15
CA ASN A 20 -18.19 -6.74 7.40
C ASN A 20 -17.98 -8.25 7.21
N ASN A 21 -16.88 -8.78 7.75
CA ASN A 21 -16.41 -10.17 7.65
C ASN A 21 -15.85 -10.61 6.29
N VAL A 22 -15.67 -9.72 5.32
CA VAL A 22 -14.91 -10.03 4.10
C VAL A 22 -13.44 -9.67 4.34
N LYS A 23 -12.54 -10.65 4.19
CA LYS A 23 -11.09 -10.39 4.24
C LYS A 23 -10.65 -9.63 2.99
N SER A 24 -9.75 -8.67 3.17
CA SER A 24 -9.14 -7.97 2.04
C SER A 24 -8.21 -8.91 1.27
N GLY A 25 -8.46 -9.05 -0.03
CA GLY A 25 -7.58 -9.82 -0.92
C GLY A 25 -6.16 -9.25 -0.99
N LEU A 26 -5.99 -7.94 -0.81
CA LEU A 26 -4.67 -7.29 -0.74
C LEU A 26 -3.89 -7.70 0.52
N VAL A 27 -4.59 -7.95 1.63
CA VAL A 27 -3.95 -8.46 2.85
C VAL A 27 -3.67 -9.96 2.72
N GLU A 28 -4.62 -10.71 2.18
CA GLU A 28 -4.53 -12.16 2.01
C GLU A 28 -3.40 -12.59 1.04
N VAL A 29 -3.23 -11.86 -0.07
CA VAL A 29 -2.24 -12.19 -1.09
C VAL A 29 -0.79 -12.11 -0.57
N VAL A 30 -0.53 -11.25 0.41
CA VAL A 30 0.80 -11.14 1.03
C VAL A 30 1.19 -12.45 1.70
N ASP A 31 0.27 -13.05 2.46
CA ASP A 31 0.53 -14.33 3.12
C ASP A 31 0.54 -15.51 2.16
N LEU A 32 -0.33 -15.50 1.15
CA LEU A 32 -0.44 -16.58 0.17
C LEU A 32 0.78 -16.65 -0.76
N LEU A 33 1.30 -15.51 -1.21
CA LEU A 33 2.33 -15.48 -2.25
C LEU A 33 3.75 -15.20 -1.73
N LYS A 34 3.96 -15.01 -0.41
CA LYS A 34 5.30 -14.71 0.18
C LYS A 34 6.42 -15.69 -0.14
N ASN A 35 6.07 -16.93 -0.48
CA ASN A 35 7.04 -18.00 -0.76
C ASN A 35 7.14 -18.35 -2.25
N ILE A 36 6.51 -17.56 -3.14
CA ILE A 36 6.57 -17.82 -4.58
C ILE A 36 7.78 -17.11 -5.19
N ASP A 37 8.67 -17.91 -5.76
CA ASP A 37 9.83 -17.40 -6.49
C ASP A 37 9.41 -16.47 -7.64
N GLY A 38 10.02 -15.30 -7.72
CA GLY A 38 9.73 -14.29 -8.73
C GLY A 38 8.67 -13.26 -8.33
N ILE A 39 8.04 -13.39 -7.16
CA ILE A 39 7.15 -12.37 -6.58
C ILE A 39 7.88 -11.62 -5.47
N GLY A 40 7.90 -10.29 -5.55
CA GLY A 40 8.46 -9.42 -4.53
C GLY A 40 7.39 -8.56 -3.88
N PHE A 41 7.60 -8.25 -2.59
CA PHE A 41 6.73 -7.35 -1.83
C PHE A 41 7.51 -6.09 -1.44
N ALA A 42 6.91 -4.93 -1.69
CA ALA A 42 7.44 -3.63 -1.27
C ALA A 42 6.43 -2.96 -0.34
N HIS A 43 6.81 -2.78 0.92
CA HIS A 43 6.00 -2.07 1.91
C HIS A 43 6.54 -0.65 2.05
N LEU A 44 5.70 0.33 1.69
CA LEU A 44 6.02 1.75 1.83
C LEU A 44 5.35 2.30 3.09
N THR A 45 6.06 3.19 3.76
CA THR A 45 5.59 3.89 4.95
C THR A 45 5.48 5.39 4.67
N SER A 46 4.89 6.15 5.60
CA SER A 46 4.83 7.62 5.50
C SER A 46 6.20 8.29 5.33
N LYS A 47 7.29 7.62 5.75
CA LYS A 47 8.67 8.10 5.62
C LYS A 47 9.20 8.01 4.18
N ASP A 48 8.64 7.09 3.39
CA ASP A 48 9.05 6.86 2.00
C ASP A 48 8.35 7.83 1.02
N VAL A 49 7.37 8.60 1.53
CA VAL A 49 6.62 9.57 0.74
C VAL A 49 7.32 10.92 0.76
N VAL A 50 7.92 11.29 -0.38
CA VAL A 50 8.41 12.65 -0.62
C VAL A 50 7.21 13.56 -0.88
N ARG A 51 6.91 14.43 0.08
CA ARG A 51 5.83 15.42 -0.03
C ARG A 51 6.41 16.80 -0.29
N HIS A 52 5.70 17.61 -1.07
CA HIS A 52 5.99 19.02 -1.19
C HIS A 52 5.86 19.72 0.18
N LYS A 53 6.71 20.72 0.47
CA LYS A 53 6.76 21.43 1.76
C LYS A 53 5.37 21.88 2.23
N LEU A 54 4.62 22.51 1.33
CA LEU A 54 3.26 22.99 1.61
C LEU A 54 2.28 21.88 2.00
N VAL A 55 2.35 20.72 1.34
CA VAL A 55 1.46 19.59 1.64
C VAL A 55 1.75 19.05 3.04
N ARG A 56 3.03 19.02 3.44
CA ARG A 56 3.41 18.62 4.79
C ARG A 56 2.89 19.58 5.84
N GLU A 57 3.06 20.89 5.61
CA GLU A 57 2.53 21.93 6.54
C GLU A 57 1.00 21.84 6.71
N ILE A 58 0.27 21.54 5.63
CA ILE A 58 -1.19 21.32 5.70
C ILE A 58 -1.51 20.09 6.56
N ILE A 59 -0.82 18.96 6.36
CA ILE A 59 -1.06 17.73 7.13
C ILE A 59 -0.75 17.97 8.62
N ASP A 60 0.41 18.56 8.93
CA ASP A 60 0.85 18.82 10.31
C ASP A 60 -0.17 19.72 11.05
N ALA A 61 -0.80 20.67 10.35
CA ALA A 61 -1.83 21.53 10.93
C ALA A 61 -3.11 20.76 11.31
N TYR A 62 -3.55 19.80 10.48
CA TYR A 62 -4.72 18.94 10.79
C TYR A 62 -4.42 17.93 11.90
N GLU A 63 -3.20 17.39 11.96
CA GLU A 63 -2.80 16.45 13.01
C GLU A 63 -2.73 17.13 14.39
N ALA A 64 -2.37 18.41 14.46
CA ALA A 64 -2.29 19.16 15.71
C ALA A 64 -3.66 19.47 16.37
N GLU A 65 -4.76 19.30 15.64
CA GLU A 65 -6.13 19.56 16.11
C GLU A 65 -6.87 18.27 16.54
N SER A 66 -6.29 17.09 16.29
CA SER A 66 -6.87 15.76 16.61
C SER A 66 -6.36 15.14 17.91
#